data_AF-A0A0C9WBN0-F1
#
_entry.id   AF-A0A0C9WBN0-F1
#
_cell.length_a   1.000
_cell.length_b   1.000
_cell.length_c   1.000
_cell.angle_alpha   90.00
_cell.angle_beta   90.00
_cell.angle_gamma   90.00
#
_symmetry.space_group_name_H-M   'P 1'
#
loop_
_entity.id
_entity.type
_entity.pdbx_description
1 polymer ?
#
loop_
_entity_poly.entity_id
_entity_poly.type
_entity_poly.pdbx_seq_one_letter_code
_entity_poly.pdbx_strand_id
1 'polypeptide(L)' 'MFWQIQKGSNGARADDTKGLKSAIIDWITSKGQSLNPHIPYNVKSSHGFNHERTGALLCPAGLDWANTE' A
#
# COMPACT_ATOMS: atom_id res chain seq x y z
N MET A 1 14.01 -31.17 1.39
CA MET A 1 12.86 -30.93 2.29
C MET A 1 12.71 -29.46 2.70
N PHE A 2 13.72 -28.81 3.30
CA PHE A 2 13.62 -27.39 3.73
C PHE A 2 13.29 -26.37 2.63
N TRP A 3 13.79 -26.57 1.40
CA TRP A 3 13.51 -25.64 0.29
C TRP A 3 12.03 -25.56 -0.09
N GLN A 4 11.31 -26.69 -0.05
CA GLN A 4 9.87 -26.74 -0.34
C GLN A 4 9.06 -26.01 0.74
N ILE A 5 9.47 -26.12 2.01
CA ILE A 5 8.84 -25.39 3.12
C ILE A 5 9.04 -23.89 2.96
N GLN A 6 10.28 -23.45 2.65
CA GLN A 6 10.56 -22.03 2.42
C GLN A 6 9.79 -21.49 1.21
N LYS A 7 9.73 -22.25 0.11
CA LYS A 7 8.95 -21.86 -1.07
C LYS A 7 7.45 -21.75 -0.77
N GLY A 8 6.88 -22.71 -0.03
CA GLY A 8 5.48 -22.67 0.38
C GLY A 8 5.17 -21.48 1.30
N SER A 9 6.02 -21.25 2.31
CA SER A 9 5.92 -20.10 3.21
C SER A 9 5.99 -18.76 2.46
N ASN A 10 6.92 -18.63 1.52
CA ASN A 10 7.03 -17.42 0.69
C ASN A 10 5.81 -17.25 -0.23
N GLY A 11 5.26 -18.34 -0.78
CA GLY A 11 4.05 -18.32 -1.60
C GLY A 11 2.84 -17.80 -0.81
N ALA A 12 2.57 -18.40 0.35
CA ALA A 12 1.47 -17.98 1.22
C ALA A 12 1.57 -16.49 1.59
N ARG A 13 2.76 -16.03 2.00
CA ARG A 13 3.00 -14.61 2.31
C ARG A 13 2.76 -13.70 1.11
N ALA A 14 3.19 -14.12 -0.08
CA ALA A 14 2.99 -13.34 -1.30
C ALA A 14 1.50 -13.22 -1.65
N ASP A 15 0.73 -14.30 -1.49
CA ASP A 15 -0.72 -14.32 -1.73
C ASP A 15 -1.47 -13.44 -0.73
N ASP A 16 -1.14 -13.53 0.57
CA ASP A 16 -1.71 -12.66 1.61
C ASP A 16 -1.45 -11.18 1.30
N THR A 17 -0.20 -10.85 0.92
CA THR A 17 0.17 -9.48 0.58
C THR A 17 -0.49 -9.01 -0.71
N LYS A 18 -0.82 -9.93 -1.64
CA LYS A 18 -1.49 -9.60 -2.91
C LYS A 18 -2.95 -9.20 -2.66
N GLY A 19 -3.67 -9.94 -1.83
CA GLY A 19 -5.06 -9.60 -1.48
C GLY A 19 -5.19 -8.33 -0.63
N LEU A 20 -4.24 -8.12 0.28
CA LEU A 20 -4.28 -6.94 1.16
C LEU A 20 -4.06 -5.61 0.41
N LYS A 21 -3.24 -5.61 -0.66
CA LYS A 21 -2.95 -4.40 -1.45
C LYS A 21 -4.21 -3.77 -2.05
N SER A 22 -5.10 -4.57 -2.62
CA SER A 22 -6.32 -4.05 -3.24
C SER A 22 -7.29 -3.52 -2.19
N ALA A 23 -7.47 -4.27 -1.10
CA ALA A 23 -8.32 -3.86 0.01
C ALA A 23 -7.86 -2.54 0.66
N ILE A 24 -6.55 -2.32 0.76
CA ILE A 24 -6.00 -1.04 1.24
C ILE A 24 -6.33 0.09 0.28
N ILE A 25 -6.19 -0.11 -1.05
CA ILE A 25 -6.52 0.94 -2.02
C ILE A 25 -8.02 1.27 -1.96
N ASP A 26 -8.88 0.26 -1.86
CA ASP A 26 -10.33 0.47 -1.69
C ASP A 26 -10.65 1.23 -0.40
N TRP A 27 -9.94 0.93 0.69
CA TRP A 27 -10.12 1.61 1.97
C TRP A 27 -9.66 3.07 1.93
N ILE A 28 -8.49 3.35 1.35
CA ILE A 28 -8.01 4.72 1.24
C ILE A 28 -8.76 5.50 0.17
N THR A 29 -9.43 4.87 -0.79
CA THR A 29 -10.22 5.54 -1.83
C THR A 29 -11.63 5.81 -1.30
N SER A 30 -11.99 7.08 -1.08
CA SER A 30 -13.35 7.42 -0.63
C SER A 30 -14.38 6.89 -1.64
N LYS A 31 -15.49 6.31 -1.16
CA LYS A 31 -16.54 5.76 -2.03
C LYS A 31 -16.99 6.80 -3.07
N GLY A 32 -16.84 6.49 -4.35
CA GLY A 32 -17.21 7.38 -5.45
C GLY A 32 -16.19 8.48 -5.78
N GLN A 33 -14.99 8.42 -5.22
CA GLN A 33 -13.86 9.28 -5.57
C GLN A 33 -12.73 8.45 -6.18
N SER A 34 -11.88 9.08 -6.98
CA SER A 34 -10.63 8.48 -7.45
C SER A 34 -9.45 9.14 -6.75
N LEU A 35 -8.40 8.36 -6.51
CA LEU A 35 -7.10 8.93 -6.11
C LEU A 35 -6.48 9.63 -7.33
N ASN A 36 -5.89 10.80 -7.10
CA ASN A 36 -5.13 11.52 -8.11
C ASN A 36 -3.69 11.71 -7.60
N PRO A 37 -2.68 11.12 -8.25
CA PRO A 37 -2.76 10.23 -9.42
C PRO A 37 -3.39 8.86 -9.08
N HIS A 38 -3.95 8.19 -10.09
CA HIS A 38 -4.55 6.87 -9.87
C HIS A 38 -3.51 5.86 -9.37
N ILE A 39 -3.77 5.23 -8.22
CA ILE A 39 -2.93 4.15 -7.71
C ILE A 39 -3.45 2.82 -8.26
N PRO A 40 -2.68 2.12 -9.10
CA PRO A 40 -3.07 0.81 -9.61
C PRO A 40 -3.05 -0.25 -8.48
N TYR A 41 -4.08 -1.09 -8.44
CA TYR A 41 -4.27 -2.14 -7.41
C TYR A 41 -3.15 -3.19 -7.32
N ASN A 42 -2.38 -3.34 -8.39
CA ASN A 42 -1.41 -4.42 -8.57
C ASN A 42 0.06 -3.97 -8.50
N VAL A 43 0.38 -2.67 -8.42
CA VAL A 43 1.77 -2.19 -8.51
C VAL A 43 2.18 -1.44 -7.26
N LYS A 44 3.15 -1.98 -6.50
CA LYS A 44 3.61 -1.42 -5.22
C LYS A 44 4.36 -0.08 -5.33
N SER A 45 4.97 0.22 -6.47
CA SER A 45 5.90 1.37 -6.62
C SER A 45 5.23 2.73 -6.42
N SER A 46 3.94 2.83 -6.69
CA SER A 46 3.18 4.08 -6.57
C SER A 46 2.59 4.29 -5.16
N HIS A 47 2.82 3.37 -4.23
CA HIS A 47 2.32 3.44 -2.86
C HIS A 47 3.40 3.99 -1.93
N GLY A 48 2.99 4.71 -0.89
CA GLY A 48 3.89 5.23 0.15
C GLY A 48 4.08 6.74 0.04
N PHE A 49 5.29 7.24 0.35
CA PHE A 49 5.59 8.68 0.38
C PHE A 49 5.58 9.37 -0.99
N ASN A 50 5.62 8.61 -2.09
CA ASN A 50 5.57 9.16 -3.45
C ASN A 50 4.16 9.59 -3.89
N HIS A 51 3.14 9.35 -3.08
CA HIS A 51 1.76 9.71 -3.37
C HIS A 51 1.15 10.40 -2.16
N GLU A 52 0.63 11.61 -2.35
CA GLU A 52 0.06 12.48 -1.29
C GLU A 52 -0.80 11.75 -0.28
N ARG A 53 -1.85 11.05 -0.76
CA ARG A 53 -2.80 10.33 0.09
C ARG A 53 -2.14 9.23 0.95
N THR A 54 -1.22 8.45 0.40
CA THR A 54 -0.57 7.37 1.15
C THR A 54 0.59 7.89 2.00
N GLY A 55 1.27 8.95 1.56
CA GLY A 55 2.32 9.63 2.32
C GLY A 55 1.77 10.26 3.58
N ALA A 56 0.66 10.99 3.48
CA ALA A 56 -0.04 11.58 4.61
C ALA A 56 -0.43 10.55 5.68
N LEU A 57 -0.87 9.34 5.28
CA LEU A 57 -1.21 8.26 6.22
C LEU A 57 0.01 7.62 6.90
N LEU A 58 1.18 7.70 6.28
CA LEU A 58 2.45 7.20 6.82
C LEU A 58 3.23 8.29 7.57
N CYS A 59 2.76 9.53 7.54
CA CYS A 59 3.39 10.66 8.19
C CYS A 59 3.45 10.40 9.71
N PRO A 60 4.61 10.56 10.37
CA PRO A 60 4.71 10.45 11.82
C PRO A 60 3.75 11.43 12.50
N ALA A 61 3.17 11.03 13.64
CA ALA A 61 2.19 11.85 14.36
C ALA A 61 2.72 13.22 14.85
N GLY A 62 4.05 13.40 14.89
CA GLY A 62 4.71 14.66 15.25
C GLY A 62 5.10 15.54 14.06
N LEU A 63 4.77 15.13 12.83
CA LEU A 63 5.06 15.86 11.60
C LEU A 63 3.75 16.19 10.89
N ASP A 64 3.55 17.47 10.56
CA ASP A 64 2.44 17.89 9.72
C ASP A 64 2.80 17.67 8.25
N TRP A 65 2.10 16.74 7.60
CA TRP A 65 2.28 16.45 6.17
C TRP A 65 2.00 17.68 5.29
N ALA A 66 1.09 18.56 5.72
CA ALA A 66 0.71 19.76 4.97
C ALA A 66 1.64 20.95 5.22
N ASN A 67 2.64 20.81 6.10
CA ASN A 67 3.58 21.88 6.39
C ASN A 67 4.65 21.96 5.28
N THR A 68 4.62 23.04 4.50
CA THR A 68 5.52 23.29 3.35
C THR A 68 6.71 24.19 3.69
N GLU A 69 7.07 24.30 4.98
CA GLU A 69 8.18 25.14 5.46
C GLU A 69 9.54 24.90 4.78
#